data_AF-A0A0T6ASZ6-F1
#
_entry.id   AF-A0A0T6ASZ6-F1
#
_cell.length_a   1.000
_cell.length_b   1.000
_cell.length_c   1.000
_cell.angle_alpha   90.00
_cell.angle_beta   90.00
_cell.angle_gamma   90.00
#
_symmetry.space_group_name_H-M   'P 1'
#
loop_
_entity.id
_entity.type
_entity.pdbx_description
1 polymer ?
#
loop_
_entity_poly.entity_id
_entity_poly.type
_entity_poly.pdbx_seq_one_letter_code
_entity_poly.pdbx_strand_id
1 'polypeptide(L)'
;MSTSFLATELDGEVVLLDVPEARLIQVDAWSRQAWEACEGRTTEEVAAVLRAPAKRVREALQALAGTGLVSEDQGRWLRAALRWV
;
A
#
# COMPACT_ATOMS: atom_id res chain seq x y z
N MET A 1 9.75 12.21 -26.67
CA MET A 1 8.44 11.88 -26.06
C MET A 1 8.12 12.98 -25.06
N SER A 2 6.89 13.47 -25.00
CA SER A 2 6.49 14.52 -24.06
C SER A 2 6.11 13.89 -22.72
N THR A 3 6.92 14.13 -21.69
CA THR A 3 6.67 13.69 -20.32
C THR A 3 5.48 14.46 -19.73
N SER A 4 4.51 13.76 -19.14
CA SER A 4 3.35 14.39 -18.51
C SER A 4 3.62 14.53 -17.01
N PHE A 5 3.51 15.73 -16.45
CA PHE A 5 3.72 15.98 -15.02
C PHE A 5 2.38 16.35 -14.34
N LEU A 6 2.14 15.83 -13.13
CA LEU A 6 1.12 16.27 -12.19
C LEU A 6 1.73 17.35 -11.31
N ALA A 7 1.21 18.56 -11.39
CA ALA A 7 1.67 19.67 -10.58
C ALA A 7 0.70 19.93 -9.41
N THR A 8 1.20 20.30 -8.24
CA THR A 8 0.41 20.89 -7.16
C THR A 8 1.20 22.03 -6.52
N GLU A 9 0.51 23.01 -5.95
CA GLU A 9 1.15 24.09 -5.21
C GLU A 9 0.99 23.83 -3.71
N LEU A 10 2.10 23.77 -2.99
CA LEU A 10 2.16 23.55 -1.54
C LEU A 10 3.00 24.68 -0.96
N ASP A 11 2.39 25.48 -0.08
CA ASP A 11 3.03 26.61 0.61
C ASP A 11 3.72 27.64 -0.31
N GLY A 12 3.16 27.86 -1.52
CA GLY A 12 3.69 28.80 -2.51
C GLY A 12 4.74 28.22 -3.44
N GLU A 13 5.04 26.92 -3.33
CA GLU A 13 5.98 26.21 -4.19
C GLU A 13 5.25 25.23 -5.12
N VAL A 14 5.70 25.12 -6.38
CA VAL A 14 5.12 24.19 -7.37
C VAL A 14 5.86 22.85 -7.32
N VAL A 15 5.17 21.80 -6.90
CA VAL A 15 5.64 20.41 -6.85
C VAL A 15 5.16 19.68 -8.10
N LEU A 16 6.06 18.98 -8.81
CA LEU A 16 5.77 18.25 -10.05
C LEU A 16 6.02 16.74 -9.86
N LEU A 17 5.10 15.90 -10.33
CA LEU A 17 5.15 14.43 -10.31
C LEU A 17 5.13 13.90 -11.74
N ASP A 18 6.13 13.13 -12.15
CA ASP A 18 6.19 12.51 -13.49
C ASP A 18 5.17 11.35 -13.60
N VAL A 19 4.15 11.51 -14.44
CA VAL A 19 2.87 10.75 -14.41
C VAL A 19 2.84 9.42 -15.17
N PRO A 20 3.56 9.18 -16.30
CA PRO A 20 3.46 7.92 -17.02
C PRO A 20 3.79 6.68 -16.16
N GLU A 21 4.53 6.89 -15.07
CA GLU A 21 4.89 5.85 -14.10
C GLU A 21 4.22 6.04 -12.71
N ALA A 22 3.44 7.10 -12.49
CA ALA A 22 2.90 7.43 -11.17
C ALA A 22 1.41 7.08 -11.01
N ARG A 23 1.11 6.19 -10.05
CA ARG A 23 -0.25 5.86 -9.60
C ARG A 23 -0.46 6.41 -8.19
N LEU A 24 -1.54 7.16 -7.98
CA LEU A 24 -2.00 7.51 -6.64
C LEU A 24 -2.90 6.38 -6.12
N ILE A 25 -2.46 5.72 -5.05
CA ILE A 25 -3.24 4.66 -4.38
C ILE A 25 -3.67 5.20 -3.02
N GLN A 26 -4.96 5.48 -2.88
CA GLN A 26 -5.54 5.85 -1.59
C GLN A 26 -5.75 4.57 -0.77
N VAL A 27 -5.09 4.50 0.38
CA VAL A 27 -5.24 3.39 1.33
C VAL A 27 -6.08 3.88 2.51
N ASP A 28 -7.23 3.25 2.74
CA ASP A 28 -8.08 3.56 3.89
C ASP A 28 -7.39 3.18 5.22
N ALA A 29 -7.94 3.65 6.35
CA ALA A 29 -7.34 3.43 7.66
C ALA A 29 -7.21 1.94 8.04
N TRP A 30 -8.16 1.10 7.67
CA TRP A 30 -8.15 -0.34 7.97
C TRP A 30 -7.11 -1.07 7.11
N SER A 31 -7.12 -0.80 5.81
CA SER A 31 -6.15 -1.35 4.85
C SER A 31 -4.73 -0.90 5.21
N ARG A 32 -4.56 0.34 5.70
CA ARG A 32 -3.29 0.84 6.21
C ARG A 32 -2.81 0.07 7.43
N GLN A 33 -3.69 -0.20 8.40
CA GLN A 33 -3.34 -1.01 9.58
C GLN A 33 -2.92 -2.44 9.20
N ALA A 34 -3.66 -3.06 8.27
CA ALA A 34 -3.32 -4.38 7.73
C ALA A 34 -1.97 -4.35 7.02
N TRP A 35 -1.72 -3.34 6.19
CA TRP A 35 -0.45 -3.12 5.50
C TRP A 35 0.70 -2.94 6.49
N GLU A 36 0.58 -2.06 7.48
CA GLU A 36 1.62 -1.83 8.52
C GLU A 36 1.93 -3.09 9.33
N ALA A 37 0.93 -3.97 9.51
CA ALA A 37 1.08 -5.19 10.29
C ALA A 37 1.55 -6.42 9.48
N CYS A 38 1.62 -6.39 8.15
CA CYS A 38 1.75 -7.63 7.37
C CYS A 38 3.18 -8.16 7.16
N GLU A 39 4.21 -7.33 7.33
CA GLU A 39 5.59 -7.67 6.97
C GLU A 39 6.08 -8.99 7.58
N GLY A 40 6.38 -9.98 6.71
CA GLY A 40 6.89 -11.29 7.08
C GLY A 40 5.88 -12.19 7.81
N ARG A 41 4.62 -11.78 7.92
CA ARG A 41 3.59 -12.48 8.71
C ARG A 41 2.59 -13.23 7.83
N THR A 42 2.05 -14.34 8.34
CA THR A 42 0.88 -14.97 7.73
C THR A 42 -0.38 -14.17 8.02
N THR A 43 -1.46 -14.46 7.30
CA THR A 43 -2.76 -13.82 7.52
C THR A 43 -3.24 -13.98 8.97
N GLU A 44 -3.02 -15.15 9.57
CA GLU A 44 -3.42 -15.49 10.94
C GLU A 44 -2.62 -14.70 11.98
N GLU A 45 -1.32 -14.55 11.76
CA GLU A 45 -0.43 -13.75 12.61
C GLU A 45 -0.85 -12.27 12.59
N VAL A 46 -1.17 -11.72 11.41
CA VAL A 46 -1.67 -10.34 11.26
C VAL A 46 -3.02 -10.18 11.95
N ALA A 47 -3.93 -11.14 11.76
CA ALA A 47 -5.24 -11.16 12.41
C ALA A 47 -5.14 -11.17 13.93
N ALA A 48 -4.16 -11.89 14.48
CA ALA A 48 -3.88 -11.89 15.91
C ALA A 48 -3.42 -10.52 16.43
N VAL A 49 -2.50 -9.82 15.74
CA VAL A 49 -2.06 -8.49 16.20
C VAL A 49 -3.15 -7.44 16.08
N LEU A 50 -3.93 -7.47 14.99
CA LEU A 50 -5.04 -6.54 14.76
C LEU A 50 -6.30 -6.91 15.55
N ARG A 51 -6.30 -8.05 16.25
CA ARG A 51 -7.45 -8.60 16.98
C ARG A 51 -8.72 -8.59 16.12
N ALA A 52 -8.58 -9.08 14.89
CA ALA A 52 -9.63 -9.04 13.87
C ALA A 52 -9.83 -10.42 13.23
N PRO A 53 -10.98 -10.67 12.58
CA PRO A 53 -11.20 -11.92 11.87
C PRO A 53 -10.19 -12.10 10.72
N ALA A 54 -9.57 -13.28 10.63
CA ALA A 54 -8.58 -13.61 9.59
C ALA A 54 -9.13 -13.41 8.17
N LYS A 55 -10.43 -13.70 7.94
CA LYS A 55 -11.10 -13.45 6.66
C LYS A 55 -11.02 -11.97 6.24
N ARG A 56 -11.31 -11.05 7.15
CA ARG A 56 -11.28 -9.60 6.89
C ARG A 56 -9.86 -9.10 6.60
N VAL A 57 -8.88 -9.65 7.32
CA VAL A 57 -7.46 -9.35 7.08
C VAL A 57 -7.03 -9.87 5.71
N ARG A 58 -7.42 -11.10 5.35
CA ARG A 58 -7.12 -11.70 4.04
C ARG A 58 -7.68 -10.84 2.90
N GLU A 59 -8.94 -10.42 3.01
CA GLU A 59 -9.59 -9.56 2.02
C GLU A 59 -8.84 -8.23 1.84
N ALA A 60 -8.41 -7.59 2.93
CA ALA A 60 -7.64 -6.35 2.87
C ALA A 60 -6.26 -6.53 2.23
N LEU A 61 -5.53 -7.59 2.61
CA LEU A 61 -4.21 -7.88 2.05
C LEU A 61 -4.28 -8.29 0.57
N GLN A 62 -5.32 -9.02 0.18
CA GLN A 62 -5.59 -9.32 -1.23
C GLN A 62 -5.92 -8.06 -2.04
N ALA A 63 -6.69 -7.13 -1.49
CA ALA A 63 -6.97 -5.85 -2.15
C ALA A 63 -5.67 -5.04 -2.38
N LEU A 64 -4.81 -4.97 -1.36
CA LEU A 64 -3.48 -4.33 -1.45
C LEU A 64 -2.53 -5.05 -2.41
N ALA A 65 -2.65 -6.38 -2.53
CA ALA A 65 -1.89 -7.15 -3.49
C ALA A 65 -2.30 -6.81 -4.93
N GLY A 66 -3.60 -6.63 -5.16
CA GLY A 66 -4.14 -6.15 -6.43
C GLY A 66 -3.62 -4.76 -6.85
N THR A 67 -3.17 -3.95 -5.88
CA THR A 67 -2.52 -2.66 -6.17
C THR A 67 -1.00 -2.74 -6.30
N GLY A 68 -0.40 -3.89 -5.98
CA GLY A 68 1.06 -4.10 -5.94
C GLY A 68 1.73 -3.54 -4.69
N LEU A 69 0.98 -3.21 -3.63
CA LEU A 69 1.52 -2.68 -2.37
C LEU A 69 2.00 -3.78 -1.42
N VAL A 70 1.53 -5.01 -1.64
CA VAL A 70 1.99 -6.22 -0.96
C VAL A 70 2.06 -7.39 -1.94
N SER A 71 2.83 -8.40 -1.61
CA SER A 71 2.85 -9.71 -2.26
C SER A 71 2.78 -10.82 -1.21
N GLU A 72 2.38 -12.02 -1.62
CA GLU A 72 2.38 -13.21 -0.77
C GLU A 72 3.46 -14.17 -1.28
N ASP A 73 4.36 -14.59 -0.40
CA ASP A 73 5.38 -15.61 -0.67
C ASP A 73 5.33 -16.66 0.45
N GLN A 74 5.17 -17.93 0.08
CA GLN A 74 5.05 -19.06 1.02
C GLN A 74 4.04 -18.83 2.15
N GLY A 75 2.92 -18.15 1.87
CA GLY A 75 1.87 -17.84 2.84
C GLY A 75 2.18 -16.67 3.78
N ARG A 76 3.29 -15.95 3.55
CA ARG A 76 3.70 -14.75 4.28
C ARG A 76 3.60 -13.52 3.40
N TRP A 77 3.13 -12.43 3.98
CA TRP A 77 2.95 -11.16 3.27
C TRP A 77 4.22 -10.33 3.32
N LEU A 78 4.59 -9.75 2.18
CA LEU A 78 5.74 -8.87 2.00
C LEU A 78 5.23 -7.53 1.49
N ARG A 79 5.75 -6.41 2.00
CA ARG A 79 5.36 -5.10 1.48
C ARG A 79 6.21 -4.71 0.28
N ALA A 80 5.59 -3.97 -0.63
CA ALA A 80 6.35 -3.25 -1.63
C ALA A 80 7.27 -2.23 -0.95
N ALA A 81 8.48 -2.08 -1.50
CA ALA A 81 9.38 -1.02 -1.07
C ALA A 81 8.84 0.33 -1.54
N LEU A 82 8.20 1.06 -0.63
CA LEU A 82 7.71 2.43 -0.89
C LEU A 82 8.76 3.44 -0.45
N ARG A 83 8.98 4.46 -1.29
CA ARG A 83 9.75 5.64 -0.94
C ARG A 83 8.77 6.78 -0.62
N TRP A 84 8.82 7.28 0.60
CA TRP A 84 8.07 8.47 0.99
C TRP A 84 8.76 9.70 0.38
N VAL A 85 7.97 10.60 -0.21
CA VAL A 85 8.39 11.93 -0.69
C VAL A 85 7.79 12.95 0.26
#